data_AF-A0A914E394-F1
#
_entry.id   AF-A0A914E394-F1
#
_cell.length_a   1.000
_cell.length_b   1.000
_cell.length_c   1.000
_cell.angle_alpha   90.00
_cell.angle_beta   90.00
_cell.angle_gamma   90.00
#
_symmetry.space_group_name_H-M   'P 1'
#
loop_
_entity.id
_entity.type
_entity.pdbx_description
1 polymer ?
#
loop_
_entity_poly.entity_id
_entity_poly.type
_entity_poly.pdbx_seq_one_letter_code
_entity_poly.pdbx_strand_id
1 'polypeptide(L)'
;MMNLPNISLSIFFVENSDEFFHYLDGTWIGTWSGRRYIKPLFDIKLWNCFGRTLDDVPRTNNHIEAFHNAFNSMIQQNHPDPYKLTSYFLKEQSLTDMKIAQLNAGAKEEIYSKKGYKFINDRLKNLLADYHKMQPMEFLKNVTNNFLVRALKKAEVNQKNSDED
;
A
#
# COMPACT_ATOMS: atom_id res chain seq x y z
N MET A 1 7.28 26.40 30.30
CA MET A 1 8.56 25.87 29.78
C MET A 1 8.39 24.39 29.48
N MET A 2 8.21 24.03 28.21
CA MET A 2 8.10 22.62 27.79
C MET A 2 9.51 22.07 27.53
N ASN A 3 9.85 20.97 28.19
CA ASN A 3 11.04 20.17 27.92
C ASN A 3 10.93 19.56 26.51
N LEU A 4 11.94 19.80 25.67
CA LEU A 4 12.07 19.16 24.36
C LEU A 4 12.76 17.79 24.53
N PRO A 5 12.10 16.64 24.26
CA PRO A 5 12.74 15.32 24.30
C PRO A 5 13.48 14.97 22.99
N ASN A 6 13.84 15.95 22.17
CA ASN A 6 14.12 15.71 20.75
C ASN A 6 15.61 15.44 20.41
N ILE A 7 16.54 15.85 21.26
CA ILE A 7 17.98 15.74 20.96
C ILE A 7 18.52 14.33 21.26
N SER A 8 18.07 13.71 22.35
CA SER A 8 18.52 12.37 22.76
C SER A 8 18.06 11.27 21.78
N LEU A 9 16.81 11.35 21.29
CA LEU A 9 16.30 10.45 20.25
C LEU A 9 17.02 10.64 18.91
N SER A 10 17.32 11.89 18.54
CA SER A 10 18.08 12.20 17.32
C SER A 10 19.49 11.63 17.35
N ILE A 11 20.18 11.70 18.49
CA ILE A 11 21.54 11.18 18.65
C ILE A 11 21.53 9.64 18.65
N PHE A 12 20.62 9.02 19.40
CA PHE A 12 20.44 7.56 19.41
C PHE A 12 20.16 7.00 18.00
N PHE A 13 19.36 7.70 17.20
CA PHE A 13 19.04 7.30 15.83
C PHE A 13 20.26 7.40 14.90
N VAL A 14 21.11 8.42 15.08
CA VAL A 14 22.34 8.58 14.30
C VAL A 14 23.37 7.51 14.69
N GLU A 15 23.55 7.23 15.98
CA GLU A 15 24.53 6.25 16.48
C GLU A 15 24.21 4.80 16.08
N ASN A 16 22.93 4.44 15.91
CA ASN A 16 22.50 3.09 15.47
C ASN A 16 22.11 3.03 13.97
N SER A 17 22.28 4.13 13.24
CA SER A 17 21.86 4.18 11.83
C SER A 17 22.68 3.24 10.95
N ASP A 18 23.97 3.08 11.23
CA ASP A 18 24.88 2.25 10.43
C ASP A 18 24.48 0.76 10.47
N GLU A 19 24.14 0.22 11.64
CA GLU A 19 23.69 -1.16 11.78
C GLU A 19 22.35 -1.37 11.06
N PHE A 20 21.44 -0.41 11.20
CA PHE A 20 20.14 -0.44 10.52
C PHE A 20 20.30 -0.41 9.00
N PHE A 21 21.11 0.49 8.45
CA PHE A 21 21.35 0.57 7.01
C PHE A 21 22.09 -0.67 6.51
N HIS A 22 23.05 -1.21 7.27
CA HIS A 22 23.72 -2.44 6.90
C HIS A 22 22.75 -3.63 6.87
N TYR A 23 21.83 -3.73 7.83
CA TYR A 23 20.76 -4.72 7.81
C TYR A 23 19.85 -4.55 6.59
N LEU A 24 19.41 -3.31 6.32
CA LEU A 24 18.53 -2.98 5.20
C LEU A 24 19.17 -3.33 3.85
N ASP A 25 20.44 -2.99 3.69
CA ASP A 25 21.26 -3.27 2.53
C ASP A 25 21.43 -4.78 2.32
N GLY A 26 21.84 -5.51 3.36
CA GLY A 26 22.05 -6.96 3.27
C GLY A 26 20.75 -7.73 3.03
N THR A 27 19.62 -7.24 3.57
CA THR A 27 18.36 -7.97 3.55
C THR A 27 17.50 -7.63 2.35
N TRP A 28 17.43 -6.36 1.95
CA TRP A 28 16.38 -5.85 1.04
C TRP A 28 16.89 -5.11 -0.19
N ILE A 29 17.97 -4.32 -0.10
CA ILE A 29 18.41 -3.42 -1.20
C ILE A 29 19.59 -3.99 -2.00
N GLY A 30 20.51 -4.69 -1.34
CA GLY A 30 21.82 -5.05 -1.86
C GLY A 30 22.82 -3.92 -1.69
N THR A 31 24.10 -4.27 -1.65
CA THR A 31 25.17 -3.32 -1.38
C THR A 31 26.36 -3.53 -2.32
N TRP A 32 27.21 -2.51 -2.43
CA TRP A 32 28.43 -2.58 -3.22
C TRP A 32 29.63 -2.81 -2.30
N SER A 33 30.34 -3.91 -2.51
CA SER A 33 31.63 -4.17 -1.89
C SER A 33 32.73 -3.98 -2.94
N GLY A 34 33.31 -2.78 -2.95
CA GLY A 34 34.23 -2.36 -4.00
C GLY A 34 33.55 -2.36 -5.38
N ARG A 35 34.06 -3.17 -6.31
CA ARG A 35 33.47 -3.31 -7.67
C ARG A 35 32.40 -4.40 -7.76
N ARG A 36 32.15 -5.16 -6.69
CA ARG A 36 31.21 -6.29 -6.69
C ARG A 36 29.89 -5.86 -6.06
N TYR A 37 28.80 -6.04 -6.80
CA TYR A 37 27.46 -5.94 -6.24
C TYR A 37 27.12 -7.23 -5.46
N ILE A 38 26.69 -7.05 -4.22
CA ILE A 38 26.19 -8.11 -3.33
C ILE A 38 24.66 -8.06 -3.40
N LYS A 39 24.06 -9.15 -3.87
CA LYS A 39 22.59 -9.28 -3.93
C LYS A 39 22.01 -9.32 -2.51
N PRO A 40 20.84 -8.71 -2.28
CA PRO A 40 20.13 -8.82 -1.01
C PRO A 40 19.64 -10.25 -0.74
N LEU A 41 19.35 -10.55 0.52
CA LEU A 41 18.72 -11.81 0.94
C LEU A 41 17.36 -12.03 0.25
N PHE A 42 16.56 -10.97 0.12
CA PHE A 42 15.30 -10.97 -0.61
C PHE A 42 15.39 -10.08 -1.84
N ASP A 43 15.09 -10.64 -3.02
CA ASP A 43 15.09 -9.89 -4.28
C ASP A 43 14.16 -8.67 -4.20
N ILE A 44 14.61 -7.53 -4.72
CA ILE A 44 13.86 -6.28 -4.80
C ILE A 44 12.49 -6.50 -5.46
N LYS A 45 12.41 -7.39 -6.46
CA LYS A 45 11.15 -7.71 -7.14
C LYS A 45 10.08 -8.29 -6.21
N LEU A 46 10.46 -8.87 -5.08
CA LEU A 46 9.52 -9.48 -4.13
C LEU A 46 8.78 -8.42 -3.30
N TRP A 47 9.46 -7.36 -2.89
CA TRP A 47 8.92 -6.36 -1.96
C TRP A 47 8.57 -5.03 -2.62
N ASN A 48 9.18 -4.73 -3.76
CA ASN A 48 8.96 -3.47 -4.46
C ASN A 48 7.60 -3.46 -5.17
N CYS A 49 6.80 -2.42 -4.91
CA CYS A 49 5.47 -2.23 -5.49
C CYS A 49 5.46 -1.45 -6.83
N PHE A 50 6.62 -1.24 -7.46
CA PHE A 50 6.77 -0.48 -8.70
C PHE A 50 5.91 -1.05 -9.82
N GLY A 51 6.13 -2.32 -10.18
CA GLY A 51 5.36 -3.00 -11.22
C GLY A 51 3.87 -3.06 -10.89
N ARG A 52 3.54 -3.48 -9.66
CA ARG A 52 2.15 -3.53 -9.17
C ARG A 52 1.42 -2.19 -9.34
N THR A 53 2.10 -1.07 -9.06
CA THR A 53 1.49 0.26 -9.21
C THR A 53 1.30 0.66 -10.67
N LEU A 54 2.23 0.30 -11.56
CA LEU A 54 2.08 0.54 -13.00
C LEU A 54 0.96 -0.29 -13.62
N ASP A 55 0.77 -1.52 -13.12
CA ASP A 55 -0.25 -2.45 -13.60
C ASP A 55 -1.62 -2.24 -12.94
N ASP A 56 -1.79 -1.19 -12.11
CA ASP A 56 -2.98 -0.93 -11.28
C ASP A 56 -3.38 -2.12 -10.39
N VAL A 57 -2.43 -2.96 -10.01
CA VAL A 57 -2.63 -4.06 -9.07
C VAL A 57 -2.59 -3.50 -7.64
N PRO A 58 -3.53 -3.91 -6.75
CA PRO A 58 -3.50 -3.51 -5.36
C PRO A 58 -2.14 -3.76 -4.68
N ARG A 59 -1.61 -2.75 -3.96
CA ARG A 59 -0.34 -2.83 -3.23
C ARG A 59 -0.44 -3.62 -1.91
N THR A 60 -1.64 -3.67 -1.34
CA THR A 60 -1.91 -4.36 -0.08
C THR A 60 -2.89 -5.51 -0.28
N ASN A 61 -2.93 -6.41 0.70
CA ASN A 61 -3.84 -7.55 0.81
C ASN A 61 -5.24 -7.17 1.31
N ASN A 62 -5.62 -5.89 1.33
CA ASN A 62 -6.92 -5.43 1.86
C ASN A 62 -8.13 -6.16 1.25
N HIS A 63 -8.04 -6.55 -0.02
CA HIS A 63 -9.09 -7.29 -0.71
C HIS A 63 -9.23 -8.72 -0.16
N ILE A 64 -8.12 -9.38 0.18
CA ILE A 64 -8.12 -10.69 0.84
C ILE A 64 -8.67 -10.56 2.26
N GLU A 65 -8.27 -9.53 3.00
CA GLU A 65 -8.80 -9.25 4.34
C GLU A 65 -10.31 -8.98 4.31
N ALA A 66 -10.77 -8.18 3.34
CA ALA A 66 -12.18 -7.91 3.12
C ALA A 66 -12.96 -9.18 2.77
N PHE A 67 -12.41 -10.02 1.88
CA PHE A 67 -12.98 -11.32 1.55
C PHE A 67 -13.09 -12.23 2.78
N HIS A 68 -12.00 -12.39 3.55
CA HIS A 68 -12.02 -13.18 4.78
C HIS A 68 -13.05 -12.65 5.79
N ASN A 69 -13.15 -11.33 5.95
CA ASN A 69 -14.14 -10.71 6.83
C ASN A 69 -15.58 -10.98 6.37
N ALA A 70 -15.86 -10.83 5.08
CA ALA A 70 -17.19 -11.11 4.51
C ALA A 70 -17.55 -12.59 4.64
N PHE A 71 -16.60 -13.49 4.33
CA PHE A 71 -16.78 -14.93 4.41
C PHE A 71 -17.02 -15.39 5.86
N ASN A 72 -16.22 -14.89 6.82
CA ASN A 72 -16.43 -15.16 8.25
C ASN A 72 -17.80 -14.65 8.71
N SER A 73 -18.22 -13.47 8.23
CA SER A 73 -19.56 -12.93 8.53
C SER A 73 -20.69 -13.74 7.88
N MET A 74 -20.43 -14.51 6.83
CA MET A 74 -21.39 -15.44 6.24
C MET A 74 -21.53 -16.72 7.05
N ILE A 75 -20.41 -17.26 7.55
CA ILE A 75 -20.39 -18.51 8.33
C ILE A 75 -20.99 -18.31 9.73
N GLN A 76 -20.67 -17.19 10.39
CA GLN A 76 -21.10 -16.83 11.76
C GLN A 76 -20.87 -17.93 12.81
N GLN A 77 -19.90 -18.81 12.57
CA GLN A 77 -19.57 -19.96 13.42
C GLN A 77 -18.06 -20.18 13.38
N ASN A 78 -17.44 -20.42 14.53
CA ASN A 78 -15.98 -20.64 14.61
C ASN A 78 -15.57 -22.03 14.08
N HIS A 79 -16.45 -23.02 14.23
CA HIS A 79 -16.20 -24.41 13.85
C HIS A 79 -17.41 -25.00 13.11
N PRO A 80 -17.67 -24.56 11.87
CA PRO A 80 -18.71 -25.16 11.05
C PRO A 80 -18.34 -26.61 10.75
N ASP A 81 -19.34 -27.49 10.80
CA ASP A 81 -19.21 -28.86 10.31
C ASP A 81 -18.81 -28.85 8.81
N PRO A 82 -17.99 -29.80 8.32
CA PRO A 82 -17.49 -29.82 6.95
C PRO A 82 -18.58 -29.70 5.87
N TYR A 83 -19.78 -30.26 6.10
CA TYR A 83 -20.88 -30.16 5.14
C TYR A 83 -21.46 -28.74 5.07
N LYS A 84 -21.57 -28.07 6.22
CA LYS A 84 -21.97 -26.64 6.27
C LYS A 84 -20.90 -25.75 5.68
N LEU A 85 -19.63 -26.02 5.96
CA LEU A 85 -18.52 -25.27 5.36
C LEU A 85 -18.54 -25.39 3.83
N THR A 86 -18.78 -26.59 3.31
CA THR A 86 -18.91 -26.84 1.87
C THR A 86 -20.07 -26.04 1.26
N SER A 87 -21.22 -25.97 1.94
CA SER A 87 -22.35 -25.18 1.43
C SER A 87 -22.07 -23.68 1.40
N TYR A 88 -21.29 -23.15 2.36
CA TYR A 88 -20.82 -21.77 2.33
C TYR A 88 -19.83 -21.50 1.20
N PHE A 89 -18.90 -22.41 0.93
CA PHE A 89 -18.00 -22.28 -0.22
C PHE A 89 -18.75 -22.28 -1.55
N LEU A 90 -19.75 -23.16 -1.71
CA LEU A 90 -20.61 -23.17 -2.90
C LEU A 90 -21.38 -21.85 -3.07
N LYS A 91 -21.85 -21.26 -1.97
CA LYS A 91 -22.51 -19.96 -1.98
C LYS A 91 -21.56 -18.84 -2.40
N GLU A 92 -20.35 -18.81 -1.84
CA GLU A 92 -19.33 -17.83 -2.21
C GLU A 92 -18.90 -17.95 -3.67
N GLN A 93 -18.77 -19.19 -4.17
CA GLN A 93 -18.52 -19.44 -5.59
C GLN A 93 -19.65 -18.89 -6.47
N SER A 94 -20.91 -19.13 -6.11
CA SER A 94 -22.06 -18.58 -6.85
C SER A 94 -22.05 -17.04 -6.90
N LEU A 95 -21.71 -16.37 -5.79
CA LEU A 95 -21.55 -14.91 -5.76
C LEU A 95 -20.40 -14.44 -6.66
N THR A 96 -19.29 -15.16 -6.65
CA THR A 96 -18.12 -14.88 -7.49
C THR A 96 -18.45 -15.06 -8.97
N ASP A 97 -19.13 -16.14 -9.35
CA ASP A 97 -19.53 -16.42 -10.73
C ASP A 97 -20.49 -15.35 -11.25
N MET A 98 -21.43 -14.88 -10.41
CA MET A 98 -22.30 -13.77 -10.74
C MET A 98 -21.50 -12.49 -10.99
N LYS A 99 -20.50 -12.21 -10.15
CA LYS A 99 -19.62 -11.04 -10.31
C LYS A 99 -18.83 -11.12 -11.62
N ILE A 100 -18.25 -12.28 -11.93
CA ILE A 100 -17.55 -12.53 -13.19
C ILE A 100 -18.48 -12.33 -14.39
N ALA A 101 -19.71 -12.85 -14.32
CA ALA A 101 -20.70 -12.66 -15.39
C ALA A 101 -21.04 -11.18 -15.61
N GLN A 102 -21.19 -10.39 -14.55
CA GLN A 102 -21.40 -8.94 -14.65
C GLN A 102 -20.22 -8.24 -15.32
N LEU A 103 -18.99 -8.58 -14.92
CA LEU A 103 -17.77 -8.01 -15.53
C LEU A 103 -17.68 -8.37 -17.01
N ASN A 104 -17.96 -9.62 -17.37
CA ASN A 104 -18.00 -10.08 -18.76
C ASN A 104 -19.10 -9.39 -19.58
N ALA A 105 -20.21 -9.00 -18.94
CA ALA A 105 -21.27 -8.20 -19.54
C ALA A 105 -20.91 -6.69 -19.67
N GLY A 106 -19.70 -6.29 -19.25
CA GLY A 106 -19.21 -4.91 -19.36
C GLY A 106 -19.46 -4.03 -18.13
N ALA A 107 -19.85 -4.61 -16.99
CA ALA A 107 -19.91 -3.86 -15.74
C ALA A 107 -18.50 -3.33 -15.37
N LYS A 108 -18.44 -2.09 -14.91
CA LYS A 108 -17.18 -1.47 -14.45
C LYS A 108 -17.04 -1.67 -12.95
N GLU A 109 -15.89 -2.19 -12.53
CA GLU A 109 -15.52 -2.26 -11.12
C GLU A 109 -14.43 -1.23 -10.82
N GLU A 110 -14.69 -0.38 -9.83
CA GLU A 110 -13.69 0.58 -9.37
C GLU A 110 -12.75 -0.09 -8.37
N ILE A 111 -11.46 -0.15 -8.70
CA ILE A 111 -10.40 -0.66 -7.82
C ILE A 111 -10.33 0.15 -6.52
N TYR A 112 -10.67 1.44 -6.58
CA TYR A 112 -10.65 2.35 -5.43
C TYR A 112 -12.05 2.90 -5.17
N SER A 113 -12.63 2.52 -4.04
CA SER A 113 -13.95 3.03 -3.61
C SER A 113 -13.96 4.53 -3.31
N LYS A 114 -12.82 5.13 -2.93
CA LYS A 114 -12.72 6.57 -2.66
C LYS A 114 -11.97 7.28 -3.79
N LYS A 115 -12.63 8.25 -4.42
CA LYS A 115 -12.09 9.11 -5.49
C LYS A 115 -10.71 9.70 -5.16
N GLY A 116 -10.49 10.07 -3.89
CA GLY A 116 -9.22 10.63 -3.45
C GLY A 116 -8.03 9.66 -3.48
N TYR A 117 -8.26 8.36 -3.29
CA TYR A 117 -7.20 7.36 -3.42
C TYR A 117 -6.89 7.07 -4.89
N LYS A 118 -7.92 7.01 -5.74
CA LYS A 118 -7.76 6.92 -7.19
C LYS A 118 -6.87 8.05 -7.72
N PHE A 119 -7.22 9.30 -7.38
CA PHE A 119 -6.45 10.47 -7.79
C PHE A 119 -4.97 10.43 -7.38
N ILE A 120 -4.66 10.04 -6.15
CA ILE A 120 -3.26 9.89 -5.72
C ILE A 120 -2.57 8.79 -6.50
N ASN A 121 -3.24 7.65 -6.68
CA ASN A 121 -2.68 6.51 -7.38
C ASN A 121 -2.34 6.86 -8.82
N ASP A 122 -3.24 7.54 -9.53
CA ASP A 122 -3.04 7.98 -10.91
C ASP A 122 -1.81 8.92 -11.00
N ARG A 123 -1.67 9.87 -10.07
CA ARG A 123 -0.49 10.75 -10.01
C ARG A 123 0.79 9.99 -9.68
N LEU A 124 0.73 9.03 -8.77
CA LEU A 124 1.88 8.21 -8.41
C LEU A 124 2.31 7.33 -9.60
N LYS A 125 1.35 6.75 -10.31
CA LYS A 125 1.59 5.97 -11.53
C LYS A 125 2.30 6.80 -12.60
N ASN A 126 1.86 8.04 -12.82
CA ASN A 126 2.53 8.95 -13.75
C ASN A 126 3.98 9.24 -13.34
N LEU A 127 4.24 9.49 -12.04
CA LEU A 127 5.60 9.68 -11.53
C LEU A 127 6.48 8.45 -11.73
N LEU A 128 5.92 7.25 -11.53
CA LEU A 128 6.65 6.00 -11.72
C LEU A 128 6.98 5.72 -13.19
N ALA A 129 6.07 6.06 -14.12
CA ALA A 129 6.30 5.91 -15.55
C ALA A 129 7.52 6.72 -16.04
N ASP A 130 7.76 7.88 -15.43
CA ASP A 130 8.92 8.74 -15.73
C ASP A 130 10.10 8.56 -14.77
N TYR A 131 10.07 7.54 -13.90
CA TYR A 131 11.10 7.32 -12.86
C TYR A 131 12.53 7.34 -13.43
N HIS A 132 12.77 6.65 -14.55
CA HIS A 132 14.10 6.57 -15.18
C HIS A 132 14.60 7.89 -15.79
N LYS A 133 13.72 8.89 -15.95
CA LYS A 133 14.05 10.20 -16.50
C LYS A 133 14.35 11.23 -15.41
N MET A 134 14.16 10.89 -14.13
CA MET A 134 14.28 11.81 -13.00
C MET A 134 15.47 11.46 -12.12
N GLN A 135 16.03 12.47 -11.45
CA GLN A 135 17.00 12.23 -10.39
C GLN A 135 16.30 11.61 -9.16
N PRO A 136 16.89 10.63 -8.46
CA PRO A 136 16.22 9.93 -7.35
C PRO A 136 15.66 10.85 -6.26
N MET A 137 16.39 11.91 -5.91
CA MET A 137 15.95 12.88 -4.90
C MET A 137 14.78 13.74 -5.37
N GLU A 138 14.75 14.08 -6.66
CA GLU A 138 13.62 14.80 -7.26
C GLU A 138 12.36 13.93 -7.26
N PHE A 139 12.52 12.65 -7.64
CA PHE A 139 11.44 11.67 -7.56
C PHE A 139 10.84 11.57 -6.14
N LEU A 140 11.69 11.41 -5.12
CA LEU A 140 11.24 11.34 -3.72
C LEU A 140 10.49 12.61 -3.28
N LYS A 141 11.00 13.80 -3.66
CA LYS A 141 10.29 15.06 -3.39
C LYS A 141 8.91 15.10 -4.05
N ASN A 142 8.81 14.69 -5.31
CA ASN A 142 7.56 14.68 -6.06
C ASN A 142 6.54 13.68 -5.47
N VAL A 143 7.00 12.52 -5.00
CA VAL A 143 6.17 11.55 -4.28
C VAL A 143 5.62 12.16 -3.00
N THR A 144 6.48 12.78 -2.18
CA THR A 144 6.06 13.46 -0.94
C THR A 144 5.03 14.55 -1.20
N ASN A 145 5.27 15.39 -2.21
CA ASN A 145 4.33 16.44 -2.62
C ASN A 145 2.96 15.89 -3.04
N ASN A 146 2.92 14.72 -3.69
CA ASN A 146 1.66 14.09 -4.07
C ASN A 146 0.79 13.75 -2.85
N PHE A 147 1.39 13.21 -1.79
CA PHE A 147 0.69 12.89 -0.54
C PHE A 147 0.31 14.13 0.27
N LEU A 148 1.22 15.12 0.37
CA LEU A 148 0.98 16.35 1.13
C LEU A 148 -0.20 17.16 0.60
N VAL A 149 -0.32 17.32 -0.72
CA VAL A 149 -1.43 18.06 -1.35
C VAL A 149 -2.80 17.50 -0.94
N ARG A 150 -2.91 16.18 -0.77
CA ARG A 150 -4.16 15.57 -0.28
C ARG A 150 -4.39 15.84 1.21
N ALA A 151 -3.35 15.75 2.02
CA ALA A 151 -3.46 15.98 3.46
C ALA A 151 -3.96 17.41 3.72
N LEU A 152 -3.40 18.39 3.01
CA LEU A 152 -3.81 19.80 3.10
C LEU A 152 -5.27 20.00 2.64
N LYS A 153 -5.66 19.46 1.48
CA LYS A 153 -7.07 19.53 1.01
C LYS A 153 -8.06 18.91 2.01
N LYS A 154 -7.67 17.83 2.70
CA LYS A 154 -8.52 17.22 3.72
C LYS A 154 -8.65 18.11 4.96
N ALA A 155 -7.57 18.79 5.36
CA ALA A 155 -7.57 19.72 6.48
C ALA A 155 -8.44 20.95 6.21
N GLU A 156 -8.36 21.54 5.01
CA GLU A 156 -9.18 22.69 4.60
C GLU A 156 -10.69 22.38 4.61
N VAL A 157 -11.09 21.20 4.13
CA VAL A 157 -12.51 20.77 4.15
C VAL A 157 -13.00 20.58 5.58
N ASN A 158 -12.17 20.00 6.45
CA ASN A 158 -12.53 19.79 7.84
C ASN A 158 -12.67 21.11 8.63
N GLN A 159 -11.86 22.11 8.32
CA GLN A 159 -11.95 23.45 8.94
C GLN A 159 -13.22 24.19 8.50
N LYS A 160 -13.57 24.16 7.22
CA LYS A 160 -14.82 24.79 6.74
C LYS A 160 -16.07 24.18 7.38
N ASN A 161 -16.08 22.86 7.56
CA ASN A 161 -17.22 22.19 8.19
C ASN A 161 -17.31 22.45 9.70
N SER A 162 -16.22 22.84 10.38
CA SER A 162 -16.25 23.20 11.80
C SER A 162 -16.59 24.67 12.06
N ASP A 163 -16.49 25.53 11.05
CA ASP A 163 -16.83 26.94 11.13
C ASP A 163 -18.32 27.22 10.75
N GLU A 164 -19.01 26.21 10.21
CA GLU A 164 -20.44 26.25 9.83
C GLU A 164 -21.38 25.62 10.88
N ASP A 165 -20.84 25.00 11.94
CA ASP A 165 -21.54 24.44 13.12
C ASP A 165 -21.36 25.33 14.36
#